data_AF-A0A2D5IDN0-F1
#
_entry.id   AF-A0A2D5IDN0-F1
#
_cell.length_a   1.000
_cell.length_b   1.000
_cell.length_c   1.000
_cell.angle_alpha   90.00
_cell.angle_beta   90.00
_cell.angle_gamma   90.00
#
_symmetry.space_group_name_H-M   'P 1'
#
loop_
_entity.id
_entity.type
_entity.pdbx_description
1 polymer ?
#
loop_
_entity_poly.entity_id
_entity_poly.type
_entity_poly.pdbx_seq_one_letter_code
_entity_poly.pdbx_strand_id
1 'polypeptide(L)'
;MWDLIGVNTKRAARMSIGFGVSTTTQKSYIKNFLKQSKSHNCHEKIKSLQAMWLDSYSSRKYDKVSIEELLFPEKKEYEHNHNPKVKWNNKTHEGIQLIDEFSKGIWRIDTQKQADGSYDFTASVLYNNVYCFQPDAIEHLCIRNYGKDIYKKWKEMVKENIDDLRFLIEKARETINYTCPSVTCCRRSALLCKEVGITVKGDIAFLFPSKVR
;
A
#
# COMPACT_ATOMS: atom_id res chain seq x y z
N MET A 1 -17.83 -0.12 12.45
CA MET A 1 -17.78 1.03 11.52
C MET A 1 -16.84 0.72 10.34
N TRP A 2 -16.97 -0.48 9.73
CA TRP A 2 -16.14 -0.95 8.59
C TRP A 2 -16.95 -1.83 7.62
N ASP A 3 -18.24 -1.56 7.43
CA ASP A 3 -19.07 -2.26 6.44
C ASP A 3 -18.79 -1.79 4.99
N LEU A 4 -17.57 -1.37 4.67
CA LEU A 4 -17.35 -0.30 3.68
C LEU A 4 -16.79 -0.71 2.31
N ILE A 5 -16.49 -1.98 2.09
CA ILE A 5 -16.38 -2.65 0.78
C ILE A 5 -17.07 -4.03 0.86
N GLY A 6 -17.97 -4.22 1.83
CA GLY A 6 -18.80 -5.41 2.01
C GLY A 6 -19.95 -5.52 1.01
N VAL A 7 -19.69 -5.33 -0.29
CA VAL A 7 -20.69 -5.62 -1.33
C VAL A 7 -20.56 -7.08 -1.72
N ASN A 8 -21.22 -7.93 -0.96
CA ASN A 8 -21.71 -9.26 -1.37
C ASN A 8 -20.82 -10.01 -2.39
N THR A 9 -19.56 -10.30 -2.02
CA THR A 9 -18.68 -11.19 -2.79
C THR A 9 -19.21 -12.62 -2.86
N LYS A 10 -20.28 -12.97 -2.13
CA LYS A 10 -20.99 -14.25 -2.29
C LYS A 10 -21.50 -14.50 -3.71
N ARG A 11 -21.54 -13.47 -4.58
CA ARG A 11 -21.88 -13.60 -6.00
C ARG A 11 -20.81 -13.12 -6.99
N ALA A 12 -19.61 -12.80 -6.51
CA ALA A 12 -18.43 -12.77 -7.40
C ALA A 12 -18.07 -14.23 -7.67
N ALA A 13 -18.78 -14.79 -8.65
CA ALA A 13 -18.73 -16.16 -9.08
C ALA A 13 -17.28 -16.69 -9.12
N ARG A 14 -17.14 -17.98 -8.78
CA ARG A 14 -16.13 -18.86 -9.38
C ARG A 14 -16.07 -18.58 -10.88
N MET A 15 -15.24 -17.64 -11.29
CA MET A 15 -14.90 -17.45 -12.69
C MET A 15 -13.60 -18.19 -12.89
N SER A 16 -13.72 -19.50 -13.16
CA SER A 16 -12.70 -20.27 -13.85
C SER A 16 -12.58 -19.68 -15.25
N ILE A 17 -11.77 -18.63 -15.41
CA ILE A 17 -11.41 -18.10 -16.73
C ILE A 17 -10.02 -18.64 -17.03
N GLY A 18 -10.02 -19.77 -17.74
CA GLY A 18 -8.83 -20.25 -18.42
C GLY A 18 -8.35 -19.25 -19.48
N PHE A 19 -7.03 -19.24 -19.66
CA PHE A 19 -6.28 -18.58 -20.72
C PHE A 19 -6.27 -17.04 -20.73
N GLY A 20 -5.16 -16.49 -20.22
CA GLY A 20 -4.62 -15.19 -20.61
C GLY A 20 -5.35 -13.98 -20.03
N VAL A 21 -4.73 -13.31 -19.04
CA VAL A 21 -5.17 -11.99 -18.59
C VAL A 21 -4.88 -10.98 -19.70
N SER A 22 -5.77 -10.87 -20.69
CA SER A 22 -5.67 -9.79 -21.67
C SER A 22 -5.87 -8.44 -20.96
N THR A 23 -5.24 -7.38 -21.43
CA THR A 23 -5.44 -6.00 -20.91
C THR A 23 -6.92 -5.57 -20.88
N THR A 24 -7.77 -6.26 -21.64
CA THR A 24 -9.23 -6.12 -21.70
C THR A 24 -9.92 -6.56 -20.39
N THR A 25 -9.38 -7.55 -19.65
CA THR A 25 -9.98 -8.01 -18.37
C THR A 25 -9.67 -7.04 -17.22
N GLN A 26 -8.46 -6.47 -17.15
CA GLN A 26 -8.10 -5.46 -16.15
C GLN A 26 -8.90 -4.15 -16.33
N LYS A 27 -8.99 -3.64 -17.55
CA LYS A 27 -9.79 -2.43 -17.84
C LYS A 27 -11.27 -2.61 -17.48
N SER A 28 -11.83 -3.79 -17.77
CA SER A 28 -13.22 -4.12 -17.43
C SER A 28 -13.42 -4.23 -15.92
N TYR A 29 -12.48 -4.87 -15.21
CA TYR A 29 -12.49 -4.91 -13.75
C TYR A 29 -12.50 -3.51 -13.13
N ILE A 30 -11.57 -2.64 -13.54
CA ILE A 30 -11.48 -1.27 -13.02
C ILE A 30 -12.76 -0.49 -13.28
N LYS A 31 -13.32 -0.58 -14.50
CA LYS A 31 -14.57 0.10 -14.84
C LYS A 31 -15.73 -0.35 -13.93
N ASN A 32 -15.86 -1.66 -13.71
CA ASN A 32 -16.91 -2.22 -12.85
C ASN A 32 -16.71 -1.86 -11.38
N PHE A 33 -15.48 -1.95 -10.88
CA PHE A 33 -15.12 -1.53 -9.53
C PHE A 33 -15.48 -0.06 -9.30
N LEU A 34 -15.03 0.84 -10.17
CA LEU A 34 -15.32 2.28 -10.03
C LEU A 34 -16.82 2.60 -10.15
N LYS A 35 -17.56 1.87 -11.01
CA LYS A 35 -19.03 2.02 -11.10
C LYS A 35 -19.69 1.65 -9.78
N GLN A 36 -19.26 0.55 -9.15
CA GLN A 36 -19.76 0.13 -7.84
C GLN A 36 -19.32 1.11 -6.74
N SER A 37 -18.07 1.59 -6.70
CA SER A 37 -17.63 2.54 -5.68
C SER A 37 -18.38 3.87 -5.75
N LYS A 38 -18.76 4.34 -6.95
CA LYS A 38 -19.56 5.55 -7.12
C LYS A 38 -20.96 5.40 -6.55
N SER A 39 -21.61 4.25 -6.73
CA SER A 39 -22.96 4.03 -6.20
C SER A 39 -23.02 3.95 -4.65
N HIS A 40 -21.87 3.85 -3.98
CA HIS A 40 -21.77 3.73 -2.51
C HIS A 40 -21.17 4.97 -1.81
N ASN A 41 -21.09 6.12 -2.51
CA ASN A 41 -20.49 7.37 -2.01
C ASN A 41 -19.06 7.20 -1.44
N CYS A 42 -18.24 6.35 -2.07
CA CYS A 42 -16.88 6.07 -1.58
C CYS A 42 -15.92 7.27 -1.68
N HIS A 43 -16.23 8.31 -2.47
CA HIS A 43 -15.32 9.43 -2.71
C HIS A 43 -15.12 10.33 -1.49
N GLU A 44 -16.20 10.67 -0.76
CA GLU A 44 -16.10 11.45 0.49
C GLU A 44 -15.32 10.68 1.56
N LYS A 45 -15.51 9.36 1.59
CA LYS A 45 -14.81 8.45 2.50
C LYS A 45 -13.31 8.38 2.20
N ILE A 46 -12.92 8.37 0.92
CA ILE A 46 -11.50 8.44 0.52
C ILE A 46 -10.84 9.69 1.10
N LYS A 47 -11.47 10.86 0.97
CA LYS A 47 -10.90 12.11 1.53
C LYS A 47 -10.81 12.07 3.05
N SER A 48 -11.83 11.54 3.72
CA SER A 48 -11.80 11.34 5.18
C SER A 48 -10.67 10.40 5.61
N LEU A 49 -10.43 9.31 4.88
CA LEU A 49 -9.34 8.37 5.17
C LEU A 49 -7.96 9.00 4.97
N GLN A 50 -7.77 9.71 3.85
CA GLN A 50 -6.53 10.43 3.55
C GLN A 50 -6.19 11.45 4.64
N ALA A 51 -7.18 12.22 5.09
CA ALA A 51 -7.02 13.19 6.18
C ALA A 51 -6.72 12.51 7.52
N MET A 52 -7.46 11.44 7.86
CA MET A 52 -7.23 10.68 9.10
C MET A 52 -5.82 10.07 9.16
N TRP A 53 -5.33 9.52 8.05
CA TRP A 53 -3.96 9.00 8.00
C TRP A 53 -2.94 10.12 8.15
N LEU A 54 -3.08 11.23 7.43
CA LEU A 54 -2.16 12.35 7.55
C LEU A 54 -2.07 12.86 9.00
N ASP A 55 -3.20 13.03 9.67
CA ASP A 55 -3.26 13.47 11.07
C ASP A 55 -2.64 12.43 12.02
N SER A 56 -3.03 11.16 11.90
CA SER A 56 -2.54 10.08 12.75
C SER A 56 -1.02 9.88 12.62
N TYR A 57 -0.47 9.94 11.41
CA TYR A 57 0.97 9.79 11.19
C TYR A 57 1.74 11.05 11.62
N SER A 58 1.23 12.26 11.34
CA SER A 58 1.94 13.52 11.67
C SER A 58 1.98 13.82 13.17
N SER A 59 0.98 13.35 13.92
CA SER A 59 0.89 13.51 15.38
C SER A 59 1.69 12.48 16.17
N ARG A 60 2.08 11.35 15.54
CA ARG A 60 2.88 10.32 16.22
C ARG A 60 4.25 10.85 16.63
N LYS A 61 4.63 10.48 17.86
CA LYS A 61 6.00 10.58 18.35
C LYS A 61 6.69 9.26 18.04
N TYR A 62 7.55 9.27 17.03
CA TYR A 62 8.46 8.18 16.76
C TYR A 62 9.73 8.41 17.55
N ASP A 63 10.31 7.34 18.08
CA ASP A 63 11.65 7.41 18.64
C ASP A 63 12.62 7.91 17.56
N LYS A 64 13.45 8.88 17.92
CA LYS A 64 14.40 9.46 16.98
C LYS A 64 15.58 8.51 16.87
N VAL A 65 15.87 8.09 15.65
CA VAL A 65 17.16 7.47 15.31
C VAL A 65 18.19 8.58 15.01
N SER A 66 19.47 8.22 14.99
CA SER A 66 20.53 9.12 14.54
C SER A 66 20.36 9.51 13.06
N ILE A 67 20.96 10.63 12.65
CA ILE A 67 20.94 11.05 11.23
C ILE A 67 21.63 9.99 10.35
N GLU A 68 22.67 9.35 10.87
CA GLU A 68 23.37 8.28 10.16
C GLU A 68 22.45 7.09 9.92
N GLU A 69 21.77 6.57 10.95
CA GLU A 69 20.80 5.47 10.80
C GLU A 69 19.63 5.85 9.88
N LEU A 70 19.20 7.11 9.88
CA LEU A 70 18.13 7.59 9.01
C LEU A 70 18.55 7.61 7.53
N LEU A 71 19.78 8.06 7.24
CA LEU A 71 20.29 8.23 5.88
C LEU A 71 20.96 6.97 5.32
N PHE A 72 21.44 6.09 6.20
CA PHE A 72 22.12 4.84 5.90
C PHE A 72 21.53 3.69 6.72
N PRO A 73 20.22 3.39 6.58
CA PRO A 73 19.62 2.28 7.29
C PRO A 73 20.24 0.95 6.83
N GLU A 74 20.25 -0.04 7.73
CA GLU A 74 20.60 -1.41 7.38
C GLU A 74 19.67 -1.89 6.26
N LYS A 75 20.27 -2.23 5.11
CA LYS A 75 19.51 -2.70 3.95
C LYS A 75 19.12 -4.16 4.15
N LYS A 76 17.83 -4.44 4.12
CA LYS A 76 17.34 -5.81 4.19
C LYS A 76 17.59 -6.56 2.88
N GLU A 77 18.01 -7.82 3.01
CA GLU A 77 17.87 -8.77 1.91
C GLU A 77 16.40 -9.01 1.57
N TYR A 78 16.15 -9.66 0.44
CA TYR A 78 14.77 -10.01 0.09
C TYR A 78 14.20 -11.04 1.07
N GLU A 79 13.06 -10.70 1.68
CA GLU A 79 12.29 -11.56 2.58
C GLU A 79 10.83 -11.63 2.10
N HIS A 80 10.23 -12.81 2.20
CA HIS A 80 8.80 -13.04 1.97
C HIS A 80 8.22 -13.89 3.10
N ASN A 81 7.26 -13.33 3.83
CA ASN A 81 6.54 -13.98 4.91
C ASN A 81 5.08 -14.20 4.51
N HIS A 82 4.64 -15.45 4.46
CA HIS A 82 3.24 -15.82 4.19
C HIS A 82 2.47 -16.05 5.49
N ASN A 83 1.28 -15.45 5.60
CA ASN A 83 0.42 -15.40 6.80
C ASN A 83 1.19 -15.04 8.09
N PRO A 84 1.88 -13.89 8.13
CA PRO A 84 2.60 -13.49 9.32
C PRO A 84 1.64 -13.30 10.50
N LYS A 85 2.05 -13.77 11.69
CA LYS A 85 1.27 -13.61 12.92
C LYS A 85 1.38 -12.16 13.40
N VAL A 86 0.36 -11.36 13.14
CA VAL A 86 0.29 -9.97 13.62
C VAL A 86 -0.66 -9.86 14.81
N LYS A 87 -0.19 -9.23 15.88
CA LYS A 87 -1.04 -8.75 16.97
C LYS A 87 -1.39 -7.30 16.69
N TRP A 88 -2.65 -7.06 16.34
CA TRP A 88 -3.15 -5.71 16.15
C TRP A 88 -3.44 -5.06 17.50
N ASN A 89 -2.72 -3.97 17.81
CA ASN A 89 -2.95 -3.20 19.04
C ASN A 89 -4.04 -2.14 18.87
N ASN A 90 -4.51 -1.89 17.64
CA ASN A 90 -5.55 -0.92 17.34
C ASN A 90 -6.85 -1.66 16.99
N LYS A 91 -7.95 -1.33 17.69
CA LYS A 91 -9.28 -1.88 17.44
C LYS A 91 -9.74 -1.69 16.00
N THR A 92 -9.26 -0.65 15.31
CA THR A 92 -9.63 -0.43 13.90
C THR A 92 -9.01 -1.43 12.93
N HIS A 93 -8.02 -2.22 13.36
CA HIS A 93 -7.41 -3.29 12.56
C HIS A 93 -7.96 -4.69 12.94
N GLU A 94 -8.95 -4.74 13.81
CA GLU A 94 -9.63 -5.99 14.15
C GLU A 94 -10.28 -6.60 12.90
N GLY A 95 -9.99 -7.88 12.64
CA GLY A 95 -10.46 -8.59 11.45
C GLY A 95 -9.61 -8.41 10.19
N ILE A 96 -8.57 -7.57 10.22
CA ILE A 96 -7.59 -7.50 9.13
C ILE A 96 -6.62 -8.67 9.24
N GLN A 97 -6.46 -9.42 8.16
CA GLN A 97 -5.48 -10.51 8.05
C GLN A 97 -4.39 -10.11 7.06
N LEU A 98 -3.14 -10.03 7.50
CA LEU A 98 -2.01 -9.99 6.57
C LEU A 98 -1.86 -11.36 5.89
N ILE A 99 -1.79 -11.36 4.56
CA ILE A 99 -1.66 -12.56 3.74
C ILE A 99 -0.19 -12.74 3.35
N ASP A 100 0.43 -11.71 2.78
CA ASP A 100 1.83 -11.74 2.39
C ASP A 100 2.52 -10.43 2.79
N GLU A 101 3.71 -10.54 3.34
CA GLU A 101 4.64 -9.44 3.58
C GLU A 101 5.91 -9.68 2.75
N PHE A 102 6.25 -8.74 1.88
CA PHE A 102 7.47 -8.74 1.07
C PHE A 102 8.34 -7.57 1.50
N SER A 103 9.63 -7.79 1.78
CA SER A 103 10.56 -6.71 2.10
C SER A 103 11.89 -6.86 1.38
N LYS A 104 12.50 -5.73 1.01
CA LYS A 104 13.84 -5.64 0.41
C LYS A 104 14.33 -4.20 0.54
N GLY A 105 15.60 -4.04 0.91
CA GLY A 105 16.21 -2.73 1.13
C GLY A 105 15.46 -1.96 2.22
N ILE A 106 14.87 -0.84 1.85
CA ILE A 106 14.08 0.04 2.72
C ILE A 106 12.56 -0.07 2.47
N TRP A 107 12.14 -0.95 1.57
CA TRP A 107 10.75 -1.05 1.12
C TRP A 107 10.07 -2.29 1.67
N ARG A 108 8.76 -2.17 1.87
CA ARG A 108 7.88 -3.27 2.23
C ARG A 108 6.56 -3.18 1.48
N ILE A 109 6.10 -4.31 0.96
CA ILE A 109 4.75 -4.49 0.42
C ILE A 109 4.00 -5.47 1.30
N ASP A 110 2.87 -5.03 1.83
CA ASP A 110 1.94 -5.87 2.57
C ASP A 110 0.70 -6.11 1.72
N THR A 111 0.21 -7.35 1.65
CA THR A 111 -1.12 -7.67 1.10
C THR A 111 -2.00 -8.18 2.22
N GLN A 112 -3.26 -7.77 2.22
CA GLN A 112 -4.15 -8.02 3.34
C GLN A 112 -5.58 -8.29 2.91
N LYS A 113 -6.27 -9.10 3.71
CA LYS A 113 -7.72 -9.29 3.65
C LYS A 113 -8.36 -8.41 4.72
N GLN A 114 -9.26 -7.54 4.31
CA GLN A 114 -10.04 -6.68 5.18
C GLN A 114 -11.15 -7.48 5.88
N ALA A 115 -11.70 -6.92 6.96
CA ALA A 115 -12.77 -7.55 7.73
C ALA A 115 -14.03 -7.85 6.89
N ASP A 116 -14.31 -7.03 5.87
CA ASP A 116 -15.42 -7.21 4.94
C ASP A 116 -15.14 -8.23 3.81
N GLY A 117 -13.97 -8.86 3.85
CA GLY A 117 -13.52 -9.86 2.88
C GLY A 117 -12.90 -9.29 1.61
N SER A 118 -12.82 -7.96 1.46
CA SER A 118 -12.09 -7.32 0.37
C SER A 118 -10.57 -7.46 0.54
N TYR A 119 -9.83 -7.24 -0.55
CA TYR A 119 -8.37 -7.31 -0.55
C TYR A 119 -7.77 -5.91 -0.71
N ASP A 120 -6.61 -5.71 -0.11
CA ASP A 120 -5.90 -4.44 -0.08
C ASP A 120 -4.39 -4.70 -0.09
N PHE A 121 -3.61 -3.69 -0.45
CA PHE A 121 -2.15 -3.71 -0.36
C PHE A 121 -1.63 -2.38 0.17
N THR A 122 -0.49 -2.42 0.84
CA THR A 122 0.21 -1.23 1.32
C THR A 122 1.66 -1.27 0.86
N ALA A 123 2.10 -0.19 0.21
CA ALA A 123 3.51 0.04 -0.06
C ALA A 123 4.08 1.02 0.96
N SER A 124 5.06 0.57 1.73
CA SER A 124 5.66 1.32 2.83
C SER A 124 7.17 1.47 2.64
N VAL A 125 7.71 2.60 3.11
CA VAL A 125 9.14 2.87 3.18
C VAL A 125 9.59 2.97 4.63
N LEU A 126 10.80 2.53 4.92
CA LEU A 126 11.41 2.63 6.23
C LEU A 126 11.69 4.09 6.60
N TYR A 127 11.17 4.52 7.74
CA TYR A 127 11.43 5.82 8.35
C TYR A 127 11.47 5.66 9.88
N ASN A 128 12.57 6.08 10.52
CA ASN A 128 12.79 5.90 11.97
C ASN A 128 12.51 4.47 12.45
N ASN A 129 13.08 3.46 11.78
CA ASN A 129 12.89 2.03 12.07
C ASN A 129 11.42 1.54 12.01
N VAL A 130 10.53 2.32 11.39
CA VAL A 130 9.13 1.96 11.18
C VAL A 130 8.76 2.10 9.71
N TYR A 131 8.04 1.11 9.18
CA TYR A 131 7.48 1.19 7.84
C TYR A 131 6.29 2.14 7.79
N CYS A 132 6.38 3.18 6.97
CA CYS A 132 5.39 4.22 6.80
C CYS A 132 4.97 4.33 5.33
N PHE A 133 3.67 4.56 5.06
CA PHE A 133 3.14 4.67 3.69
C PHE A 133 2.66 6.09 3.32
N GLN A 134 2.66 7.04 4.25
CA GLN A 134 2.18 8.41 4.02
C GLN A 134 3.39 9.37 3.83
N PRO A 135 3.72 9.81 2.60
CA PRO A 135 4.92 10.58 2.31
C PRO A 135 4.90 12.03 2.81
N ASP A 136 3.73 12.67 2.89
CA ASP A 136 3.56 14.03 3.44
C ASP A 136 3.75 14.03 4.95
N ALA A 137 3.22 13.03 5.66
CA ALA A 137 3.44 12.85 7.08
C ALA A 137 4.93 12.58 7.37
N ILE A 138 5.58 11.72 6.59
CA ILE A 138 7.03 11.49 6.71
C ILE A 138 7.81 12.80 6.49
N GLU A 139 7.45 13.60 5.49
CA GLU A 139 8.07 14.91 5.26
C GLU A 139 7.92 15.84 6.46
N HIS A 140 6.69 16.01 6.95
CA HIS A 140 6.42 16.83 8.13
C HIS A 140 7.22 16.37 9.35
N LEU A 141 7.27 15.06 9.61
CA LEU A 141 7.99 14.48 10.74
C LEU A 141 9.51 14.65 10.58
N CYS A 142 10.05 14.38 9.40
CA CYS A 142 11.48 14.46 9.13
C CYS A 142 11.97 15.90 9.25
N ILE A 143 11.25 16.86 8.65
CA ILE A 143 11.57 18.28 8.74
C ILE A 143 11.50 18.76 10.19
N ARG A 144 10.46 18.36 10.94
CA ARG A 144 10.32 18.72 12.36
C ARG A 144 11.46 18.17 13.23
N ASN A 145 11.91 16.95 12.95
CA ASN A 145 12.89 16.26 13.80
C ASN A 145 14.35 16.55 13.43
N TYR A 146 14.63 16.73 12.15
CA TYR A 146 16.00 16.74 11.60
C TYR A 146 16.26 17.92 10.63
N GLY A 147 15.23 18.67 10.24
CA GLY A 147 15.34 19.80 9.32
C GLY A 147 15.17 19.43 7.84
N LYS A 148 15.01 20.47 7.02
CA LYS A 148 14.72 20.36 5.57
C LYS A 148 15.85 19.71 4.78
N ASP A 149 17.09 19.98 5.14
CA ASP A 149 18.25 19.45 4.41
C ASP A 149 18.39 17.94 4.59
N ILE A 150 18.12 17.45 5.80
CA ILE A 150 18.12 16.01 6.08
C ILE A 150 16.97 15.32 5.34
N TYR A 151 15.79 15.94 5.31
CA TYR A 151 14.67 15.41 4.51
C TYR A 151 15.03 15.29 3.02
N LYS A 152 15.72 16.29 2.46
CA LYS A 152 16.14 16.25 1.05
C LYS A 152 17.07 15.06 0.78
N LYS A 153 18.08 14.84 1.63
CA LYS A 153 19.00 13.70 1.53
C LYS A 153 18.28 12.36 1.70
N TRP A 154 17.38 12.26 2.69
CA TRP A 154 16.59 11.06 2.90
C TRP A 154 15.72 10.74 1.68
N LYS A 155 15.06 11.75 1.11
CA LYS A 155 14.23 11.60 -0.10
C LYS A 155 15.06 11.17 -1.32
N GLU A 156 16.28 11.66 -1.46
CA GLU A 156 17.21 11.24 -2.51
C GLU A 156 17.56 9.75 -2.34
N MET A 157 17.97 9.34 -1.13
CA MET A 157 18.23 7.92 -0.81
C MET A 157 17.01 7.03 -1.11
N VAL A 158 15.81 7.45 -0.74
CA VAL A 158 14.58 6.69 -1.03
C VAL A 158 14.37 6.49 -2.53
N LYS A 159 14.64 7.51 -3.33
CA LYS A 159 14.54 7.43 -4.81
C LYS A 159 15.61 6.55 -5.41
N GLU A 160 16.83 6.56 -4.87
CA GLU A 160 17.92 5.69 -5.34
C GLU A 160 17.60 4.20 -5.13
N ASN A 161 16.76 3.87 -4.14
CA ASN A 161 16.33 2.49 -3.88
C ASN A 161 14.96 2.17 -4.52
N ILE A 162 14.51 2.91 -5.53
CA ILE A 162 13.19 2.68 -6.17
C ILE A 162 13.10 1.32 -6.88
N ASP A 163 14.22 0.78 -7.34
CA ASP A 163 14.26 -0.51 -8.04
C ASP A 163 13.94 -1.69 -7.11
N ASP A 164 14.26 -1.57 -5.82
CA ASP A 164 13.82 -2.55 -4.81
C ASP A 164 12.29 -2.56 -4.71
N LEU A 165 11.64 -1.39 -4.76
CA LEU A 165 10.17 -1.32 -4.78
C LEU A 165 9.59 -1.98 -6.04
N ARG A 166 10.18 -1.72 -7.22
CA ARG A 166 9.75 -2.37 -8.48
C ARG A 166 9.84 -3.89 -8.37
N PHE A 167 10.97 -4.39 -7.86
CA PHE A 167 11.18 -5.82 -7.63
C PHE A 167 10.13 -6.41 -6.68
N LEU A 168 9.85 -5.74 -5.55
CA LEU A 168 8.82 -6.20 -4.60
C LEU A 168 7.42 -6.23 -5.22
N ILE A 169 7.08 -5.24 -6.05
CA ILE A 169 5.81 -5.22 -6.77
C ILE A 169 5.71 -6.41 -7.73
N GLU A 170 6.78 -6.74 -8.46
CA GLU A 170 6.78 -7.93 -9.32
C GLU A 170 6.60 -9.22 -8.51
N LYS A 171 7.32 -9.38 -7.40
CA LYS A 171 7.19 -10.55 -6.51
C LYS A 171 5.80 -10.68 -5.91
N ALA A 172 5.20 -9.58 -5.48
CA ALA A 172 3.82 -9.57 -5.01
C ALA A 172 2.85 -10.02 -6.12
N ARG A 173 2.99 -9.49 -7.34
CA ARG A 173 2.15 -9.87 -8.49
C ARG A 173 2.34 -11.32 -8.93
N GLU A 174 3.53 -11.89 -8.78
CA GLU A 174 3.81 -13.32 -9.04
C GLU A 174 3.15 -14.25 -8.02
N THR A 175 2.93 -13.75 -6.81
CA THR A 175 2.47 -14.54 -5.66
C THR A 175 0.95 -14.50 -5.49
N ILE A 176 0.33 -13.33 -5.61
CA ILE A 176 -1.12 -13.19 -5.39
C ILE A 176 -1.94 -13.81 -6.53
N ASN A 177 -3.14 -14.28 -6.20
CA ASN A 177 -4.15 -14.75 -7.15
C ASN A 177 -5.45 -13.92 -7.09
N TYR A 178 -5.42 -12.80 -6.38
CA TYR A 178 -6.52 -11.84 -6.22
C TYR A 178 -6.05 -10.44 -6.62
N THR A 179 -7.00 -9.55 -6.93
CA THR A 179 -6.70 -8.13 -7.20
C THR A 179 -6.85 -7.33 -5.92
N CYS A 180 -5.88 -6.48 -5.60
CA CYS A 180 -5.94 -5.56 -4.47
C CYS A 180 -6.20 -4.13 -4.95
N PRO A 181 -7.45 -3.63 -4.90
CA PRO A 181 -7.74 -2.22 -5.03
C PRO A 181 -7.45 -1.48 -3.71
N SER A 182 -6.60 -0.46 -3.77
CA SER A 182 -6.12 0.25 -2.58
C SER A 182 -6.23 1.76 -2.74
N VAL A 183 -6.70 2.43 -1.70
CA VAL A 183 -6.77 3.90 -1.69
C VAL A 183 -5.37 4.47 -1.54
N THR A 184 -4.96 5.29 -2.50
CA THR A 184 -3.71 6.05 -2.39
C THR A 184 -3.87 7.12 -1.31
N CYS A 185 -2.88 7.27 -0.42
CA CYS A 185 -2.99 8.20 0.70
C CYS A 185 -2.84 9.68 0.30
N CYS A 186 -2.23 9.96 -0.87
CA CYS A 186 -2.09 11.30 -1.44
C CYS A 186 -1.69 11.22 -2.92
N ARG A 187 -1.61 12.38 -3.59
CA ARG A 187 -1.16 12.49 -4.99
C ARG A 187 0.24 11.92 -5.20
N ARG A 188 1.15 12.09 -4.24
CA ARG A 188 2.54 11.59 -4.37
C ARG A 188 2.60 10.07 -4.35
N SER A 189 1.80 9.42 -3.51
CA SER A 189 1.70 7.96 -3.51
C SER A 189 1.05 7.43 -4.79
N ALA A 190 0.08 8.16 -5.34
CA ALA A 190 -0.49 7.83 -6.66
C ALA A 190 0.55 7.95 -7.79
N LEU A 191 1.45 8.93 -7.74
CA LEU A 191 2.55 9.06 -8.70
C LEU A 191 3.59 7.95 -8.53
N LEU A 192 3.99 7.66 -7.29
CA LEU A 192 4.90 6.56 -6.98
C LEU A 192 4.36 5.22 -7.51
N CYS A 193 3.09 4.92 -7.26
CA CYS A 193 2.43 3.71 -7.77
C CYS A 193 2.56 3.61 -9.30
N LYS A 194 2.30 4.71 -10.03
CA LYS A 194 2.44 4.73 -11.50
C LYS A 194 3.89 4.52 -11.94
N GLU A 195 4.85 5.14 -11.24
CA GLU A 195 6.29 5.05 -11.52
C GLU A 195 6.83 3.60 -11.37
N VAL A 196 6.24 2.82 -10.48
CA VAL A 196 6.59 1.40 -10.28
C VAL A 196 5.64 0.42 -11.00
N GLY A 197 4.87 0.91 -11.97
CA GLY A 197 4.06 0.07 -12.85
C GLY A 197 2.73 -0.41 -12.28
N ILE A 198 2.26 0.16 -11.16
CA ILE A 198 0.92 -0.11 -10.62
C ILE A 198 -0.10 0.76 -11.36
N THR A 199 -1.22 0.16 -11.76
CA THR A 199 -2.30 0.90 -12.42
C THR A 199 -3.04 1.76 -11.41
N VAL A 200 -3.17 3.06 -11.69
CA VAL A 200 -3.91 4.01 -10.82
C VAL A 200 -5.02 4.70 -11.61
N LYS A 201 -6.23 4.76 -11.04
CA LYS A 201 -7.36 5.54 -11.54
C LYS A 201 -8.01 6.35 -10.42
N GLY A 202 -7.99 7.68 -10.57
CA GLY A 202 -8.38 8.59 -9.49
C GLY A 202 -7.44 8.41 -8.29
N ASP A 203 -8.02 8.25 -7.10
CA ASP A 203 -7.32 8.05 -5.84
C ASP A 203 -7.13 6.55 -5.50
N ILE A 204 -7.28 5.64 -6.47
CA ILE A 204 -7.24 4.18 -6.25
C ILE A 204 -6.16 3.53 -7.12
N ALA A 205 -5.28 2.77 -6.48
CA ALA A 205 -4.26 1.92 -7.09
C ALA A 205 -4.74 0.47 -7.16
N PHE A 206 -4.35 -0.26 -8.21
CA PHE A 206 -4.79 -1.63 -8.45
C PHE A 206 -3.58 -2.54 -8.65
N LEU A 207 -3.30 -3.40 -7.68
CA LEU A 207 -2.30 -4.46 -7.78
C LEU A 207 -2.95 -5.71 -8.37
N PHE A 208 -2.62 -6.01 -9.62
CA PHE A 208 -3.13 -7.19 -10.33
C PHE A 208 -2.14 -8.35 -10.29
N PRO A 209 -2.62 -9.59 -10.15
CA PRO A 209 -1.77 -10.77 -10.30
C PRO A 209 -1.15 -10.79 -11.70
N SER A 210 0.10 -11.24 -11.79
CA SER A 210 0.82 -11.43 -13.06
C SER A 210 0.21 -12.55 -13.90
N LYS A 211 -0.35 -13.57 -13.23
CA LYS A 211 -1.07 -14.69 -13.83
C LYS A 211 -2.30 -14.99 -12.98
N VAL A 212 -3.46 -15.14 -13.60
CA VAL A 212 -4.64 -15.69 -12.92
C VAL A 212 -4.51 -17.21 -12.95
N ARG A 213 -4.45 -17.83 -11.77
CA ARG A 213 -4.45 -19.29 -11.61
C ARG A 213 -5.87 -19.80 -11.41
#